data_AF-A0A2E2HJD4-F1
#
_entry.id   AF-A0A2E2HJD4-F1
#
_cell.length_a   1.000
_cell.length_b   1.000
_cell.length_c   1.000
_cell.angle_alpha   90.00
_cell.angle_beta   90.00
_cell.angle_gamma   90.00
#
_symmetry.space_group_name_H-M   'P 1'
#
loop_
_entity.id
_entity.type
_entity.pdbx_description
1 polymer ?
#
loop_
_entity_poly.entity_id
_entity_poly.type
_entity_poly.pdbx_seq_one_letter_code
_entity_poly.pdbx_strand_id
1 'polypeptide(L)'
;MWPSLKDGETIQVQSYQGQSLEINNIVVFRDPRNHSRTCIKRVKRIESDGYFVEGDNPDPTASTDSHNYGLIEPSLIIGFKR
;
A
#
# COMPACT_ATOMS: atom_id res chain seq x y z
N MET A 1 9.26 -3.88 0.06
CA MET A 1 8.31 -4.98 -0.21
C MET A 1 9.05 -6.28 -0.54
N TRP A 2 10.31 -6.45 -0.12
CA TRP A 2 11.02 -7.73 -0.26
C TRP A 2 10.32 -8.80 0.60
N PRO A 3 10.24 -10.07 0.19
CA PRO A 3 10.77 -10.64 -1.05
C PRO A 3 9.85 -10.45 -2.26
N SER A 4 8.60 -9.98 -2.08
CA SER A 4 7.62 -9.87 -3.16
C SER A 4 8.02 -8.89 -4.26
N LEU A 5 8.65 -7.77 -3.89
CA LEU A 5 9.24 -6.80 -4.82
C LEU A 5 10.61 -6.37 -4.31
N LYS A 6 11.59 -6.33 -5.21
CA LYS A 6 12.97 -5.93 -4.90
C LYS A 6 13.17 -4.44 -5.10
N ASP A 7 14.17 -3.88 -4.41
CA ASP A 7 14.58 -2.50 -4.68
C ASP A 7 15.04 -2.34 -6.14
N GLY A 8 14.64 -1.24 -6.77
CA GLY A 8 14.84 -0.98 -8.20
C GLY A 8 13.90 -1.73 -9.15
N GLU A 9 13.00 -2.59 -8.67
CA GLU A 9 12.04 -3.31 -9.52
C GLU A 9 10.97 -2.37 -10.09
N THR A 10 10.71 -2.48 -11.39
CA THR A 10 9.60 -1.79 -12.05
C THR A 10 8.39 -2.71 -12.14
N ILE A 11 7.22 -2.22 -11.71
CA ILE A 11 5.96 -2.95 -11.80
C ILE A 11 4.92 -2.20 -12.63
N GLN A 12 4.02 -2.95 -13.25
CA GLN A 12 2.79 -2.40 -13.82
C GLN A 12 1.68 -2.46 -12.77
N VAL A 13 0.91 -1.38 -12.69
CA VAL A 13 -0.27 -1.26 -11.83
C VAL A 13 -1.46 -0.77 -12.64
N GLN A 14 -2.66 -1.15 -12.22
CA GLN A 14 -3.91 -0.59 -12.73
C GLN A 14 -4.18 0.73 -11.99
N SER A 15 -4.59 1.77 -12.71
CA SER A 15 -4.95 3.05 -12.09
C SER A 15 -6.21 2.90 -11.25
N TYR A 16 -6.15 3.45 -10.04
CA TYR A 16 -7.28 3.43 -9.12
C TYR A 16 -8.27 4.55 -9.48
N GLN A 17 -9.54 4.18 -9.63
CA GLN A 17 -10.67 5.06 -9.96
C GLN A 17 -11.88 4.75 -9.07
N GLY A 18 -11.65 4.16 -7.89
CA GLY A 18 -12.71 3.74 -6.97
C GLY A 18 -13.15 2.28 -7.10
N GLN A 19 -12.38 1.43 -7.80
CA GLN A 19 -12.66 0.00 -7.86
C GLN A 19 -12.49 -0.65 -6.48
N SER A 20 -13.19 -1.76 -6.23
CA SER A 20 -12.96 -2.54 -5.01
C SER A 20 -11.56 -3.17 -5.04
N LEU A 21 -10.82 -2.98 -3.95
CA LEU A 21 -9.56 -3.69 -3.69
C LEU A 21 -9.83 -4.98 -2.92
N GLU A 22 -8.91 -5.93 -3.04
CA GLU A 22 -8.95 -7.21 -2.34
C GLU A 22 -7.77 -7.35 -1.37
N ILE A 23 -7.94 -8.20 -0.36
CA ILE A 23 -6.84 -8.60 0.52
C ILE A 23 -5.72 -9.21 -0.35
N ASN A 24 -4.48 -8.91 0.00
CA ASN A 24 -3.25 -9.23 -0.73
C ASN A 24 -2.97 -8.42 -2.00
N ASN A 25 -3.86 -7.54 -2.47
CA ASN A 25 -3.47 -6.60 -3.52
C ASN A 25 -2.30 -5.72 -3.05
N ILE A 26 -1.39 -5.42 -3.96
CA ILE A 26 -0.33 -4.43 -3.75
C ILE A 26 -0.86 -3.08 -4.21
N VAL A 27 -0.80 -2.07 -3.36
CA VAL A 27 -1.33 -0.73 -3.62
C VAL A 27 -0.22 0.30 -3.61
N VAL A 28 -0.31 1.25 -4.53
CA VAL A 28 0.53 2.44 -4.61
C VAL A 28 -0.32 3.64 -4.18
N PHE A 29 0.15 4.41 -3.21
CA PHE A 29 -0.61 5.49 -2.59
C PHE A 29 0.31 6.61 -2.10
N ARG A 30 -0.25 7.79 -1.84
CA ARG A 30 0.45 8.89 -1.17
C ARG A 30 0.51 8.63 0.32
N ASP A 31 1.66 8.85 0.96
CA ASP A 31 1.78 8.64 2.41
C ASP A 31 0.83 9.58 3.18
N PRO A 32 -0.03 9.07 4.08
CA PRO A 32 -0.99 9.90 4.81
C PRO A 32 -0.35 11.00 5.68
N ARG A 33 0.92 10.86 6.07
CA ARG A 33 1.63 11.83 6.91
C ARG A 33 2.50 12.79 6.10
N ASN A 34 2.80 12.45 4.84
CA ASN A 34 3.57 13.29 3.94
C ASN A 34 3.23 12.99 2.47
N HIS A 35 2.34 13.79 1.90
CA HIS A 35 1.81 13.58 0.55
C HIS A 35 2.87 13.76 -0.56
N SER A 36 4.06 14.30 -0.27
CA SER A 36 5.16 14.34 -1.25
C SER A 36 5.78 12.95 -1.49
N ARG A 37 5.56 11.99 -0.57
CA ARG A 37 6.07 10.62 -0.66
C ARG A 37 5.02 9.68 -1.25
N THR A 38 5.45 8.86 -2.20
CA THR A 38 4.67 7.73 -2.71
C THR A 38 5.13 6.45 -2.03
N CYS A 39 4.18 5.66 -1.56
CA CYS A 39 4.39 4.40 -0.87
C CYS A 39 3.80 3.24 -1.66
N ILE A 40 4.33 2.03 -1.44
CA ILE A 40 3.80 0.78 -1.97
C ILE A 40 3.74 -0.26 -0.86
N LYS A 41 2.57 -0.85 -0.63
CA LYS A 41 2.29 -1.80 0.46
C LYS A 41 1.25 -2.84 0.04
N ARG A 42 1.09 -3.89 0.83
CA ARG A 42 0.08 -4.94 0.61
C ARG A 42 -1.12 -4.73 1.49
N VAL A 43 -2.32 -4.82 0.93
CA VAL A 43 -3.58 -4.79 1.68
C VAL A 43 -3.68 -6.03 2.56
N LYS A 44 -3.87 -5.83 3.87
CA LYS A 44 -4.03 -6.90 4.85
C LYS A 44 -5.44 -6.94 5.41
N ARG A 45 -6.07 -5.78 5.58
CA ARG A 45 -7.46 -5.66 6.05
C ARG A 45 -8.17 -4.56 5.28
N ILE A 46 -9.46 -4.77 5.03
CA ILE A 46 -10.35 -3.81 4.39
C ILE A 46 -11.37 -3.41 5.47
N GLU A 47 -11.50 -2.13 5.73
CA GLU A 47 -12.39 -1.56 6.73
C GLU A 47 -13.34 -0.55 6.06
N SER A 48 -14.39 -0.11 6.77
CA SER A 48 -15.38 0.81 6.20
C SER A 48 -14.76 2.13 5.73
N ASP A 49 -13.73 2.57 6.44
CA ASP A 49 -13.16 3.91 6.31
C ASP A 49 -11.82 3.90 5.56
N GLY A 50 -11.35 2.73 5.11
CA GLY A 50 -10.10 2.62 4.37
C GLY A 50 -9.44 1.25 4.43
N TYR A 51 -8.14 1.23 4.16
CA TYR A 51 -7.37 0.01 4.01
C TYR A 51 -6.21 -0.05 5.01
N PHE A 52 -6.07 -1.19 5.70
CA PHE A 52 -4.89 -1.48 6.49
C PHE A 52 -3.86 -2.17 5.60
N VAL A 53 -2.68 -1.57 5.47
CA VAL A 53 -1.62 -2.03 4.58
C VAL A 53 -0.32 -2.28 5.33
N GLU A 54 0.43 -3.29 4.91
CA GLU A 54 1.71 -3.67 5.52
C GLU A 54 2.81 -3.83 4.48
N GLY A 55 4.06 -3.69 4.93
CA GLY A 55 5.21 -4.09 4.13
C GLY A 55 5.39 -5.62 4.13
N ASP A 56 5.78 -6.20 2.99
CA ASP A 56 6.08 -7.64 2.93
C ASP A 56 7.44 -8.03 3.54
N ASN A 57 8.26 -7.03 3.94
CA ASN A 57 9.59 -7.30 4.50
C ASN A 57 9.44 -8.01 5.85
N PRO A 58 10.00 -9.23 6.02
CA PRO A 58 9.89 -9.96 7.29
C PRO A 58 10.68 -9.29 8.43
N ASP A 59 11.60 -8.37 8.14
CA ASP A 59 12.16 -7.50 9.18
C ASP A 59 11.09 -6.49 9.64
N PRO A 60 10.61 -6.59 10.90
CA PRO A 60 9.52 -5.76 11.40
C PRO A 60 9.89 -4.27 11.50
N THR A 61 11.18 -3.92 11.44
CA THR A 61 11.65 -2.53 11.50
C THR A 61 11.87 -1.91 10.12
N ALA A 62 11.83 -2.73 9.06
CA ALA A 62 12.15 -2.30 7.70
C ALA A 62 10.97 -1.66 6.95
N SER A 63 9.80 -1.57 7.59
CA SER A 63 8.59 -1.02 6.99
C SER A 63 7.98 0.03 7.91
N THR A 64 7.74 1.23 7.38
CA THR A 64 6.72 2.12 7.94
C THR A 64 5.41 1.85 7.20
N ASP A 65 4.38 1.45 7.93
CA ASP A 65 3.09 1.05 7.36
C ASP A 65 1.89 1.37 8.28
N SER A 66 0.75 0.70 8.10
CA SER A 66 -0.47 1.01 8.86
C SER A 66 -0.34 0.84 10.37
N HIS A 67 0.67 0.10 10.86
CA HIS A 67 1.00 0.11 12.29
C HIS A 67 1.47 1.49 12.79
N ASN A 68 2.01 2.33 11.90
CA ASN A 68 2.53 3.65 12.24
C ASN A 68 1.60 4.80 11.88
N TYR A 69 0.73 4.63 10.89
CA TYR A 69 -0.15 5.71 10.40
C TYR A 69 -1.63 5.34 10.29
N GLY A 70 -2.03 4.12 10.68
CA GLY A 70 -3.41 3.68 10.60
C GLY A 70 -3.85 3.34 9.18
N LEU A 71 -5.15 3.48 8.92
CA LEU A 71 -5.75 3.19 7.62
C LEU A 71 -5.30 4.20 6.56
N ILE A 72 -5.24 3.75 5.31
CA ILE A 72 -5.15 4.65 4.16
C ILE A 72 -6.55 4.89 3.60
N GLU A 73 -6.89 6.15 3.36
CA GLU A 73 -8.14 6.52 2.70
C GLU A 73 -8.08 6.20 1.19
N PRO A 74 -9.22 5.83 0.57
CA PRO A 74 -9.29 5.59 -0.88
C PRO A 74 -8.79 6.77 -1.73
N SER A 75 -8.95 8.00 -1.24
CA SER A 75 -8.53 9.25 -1.89
C SER A 75 -7.01 9.34 -2.11
N LEU A 76 -6.22 8.61 -1.33
CA LEU A 76 -4.75 8.61 -1.42
C LEU A 76 -4.21 7.59 -2.41
N ILE A 77 -5.05 6.68 -2.92
CA ILE A 77 -4.63 5.57 -3.77
C ILE A 77 -4.44 6.04 -5.21
N ILE A 78 -3.29 5.67 -5.79
CA ILE A 78 -2.90 5.99 -7.16
C ILE A 78 -3.19 4.80 -8.08
N GLY A 79 -2.87 3.60 -7.63
CA GLY A 79 -3.05 2.37 -8.41
C GLY A 79 -2.81 1.10 -7.60
N PHE A 80 -3.12 -0.05 -8.20
CA PHE A 80 -3.00 -1.34 -7.54
C PHE A 80 -2.60 -2.46 -8.51
N LYS A 81 -2.06 -3.54 -7.95
CA LYS A 81 -1.74 -4.81 -8.62
C LYS A 81 -2.42 -5.93 -7.83
N ARG A 82 -3.18 -6.77 -8.52
CA ARG A 82 -3.80 -7.96 -7.95
C ARG A 82 -2.77 -9.07 -7.73
#